data_AF-A0A026WU97-F1
#
_entry.id   AF-A0A026WU97-F1
#
_cell.length_a   1.000
_cell.length_b   1.000
_cell.length_c   1.000
_cell.angle_alpha   90.00
_cell.angle_beta   90.00
_cell.angle_gamma   90.00
#
_symmetry.space_group_name_H-M   'P 1'
#
loop_
_entity.id
_entity.type
_entity.pdbx_description
1 polymer ?
#
loop_
_entity_poly.entity_id
_entity_poly.type
_entity_poly.pdbx_seq_one_letter_code
_entity_poly.pdbx_strand_id
1 'polypeptide(L)'
;ILVRGIPTKANIIWEKLVDVGYMKSLVFTTPVDTREELIARIEQAAATVRGRPVSLLRATTESWLRRAQLCLEHNGDNFEQFL
;
A
#
# COMPACT_ATOMS: atom_id res chain seq x y z
N ILE A 1 0.90 -13.03 2.95
CA ILE A 1 2.32 -13.41 2.73
C ILE A 1 3.20 -12.49 3.56
N LEU A 2 3.60 -12.95 4.76
CA LEU A 2 4.57 -12.26 5.62
C LEU A 2 5.97 -12.67 5.14
N VAL A 3 6.64 -11.79 4.42
CA VAL A 3 8.04 -12.00 4.03
C VAL A 3 8.90 -11.70 5.26
N ARG A 4 9.24 -12.74 6.02
CA ARG A 4 10.24 -12.67 7.10
C ARG A 4 11.61 -12.44 6.47
N GLY A 5 12.22 -11.28 6.73
CA GLY A 5 13.61 -11.02 6.32
C GLY A 5 14.01 -9.57 6.07
N ILE A 6 13.10 -8.60 6.11
CA ILE A 6 13.46 -7.19 5.89
C ILE A 6 13.86 -6.54 7.24
N PRO A 7 15.05 -5.92 7.36
CA PRO A 7 15.56 -5.38 8.61
C PRO A 7 14.61 -4.35 9.24
N THR A 8 14.54 -4.37 10.57
CA THR A 8 13.64 -3.63 11.47
C THR A 8 13.51 -2.12 11.21
N LYS A 9 14.45 -1.47 10.51
CA LYS A 9 14.30 -0.06 10.08
C LYS A 9 13.27 0.14 8.98
N ALA A 10 13.05 -0.85 8.11
CA ALA A 10 12.01 -0.79 7.08
C ALA A 10 10.61 -0.87 7.71
N ASN A 11 10.43 -1.64 8.79
CA ASN A 11 9.15 -1.73 9.51
C ASN A 11 8.64 -0.37 10.03
N ILE A 12 9.54 0.52 10.46
CA ILE A 12 9.19 1.86 10.93
C ILE A 12 8.68 2.74 9.77
N ILE A 13 9.13 2.50 8.54
CA ILE A 13 8.66 3.24 7.36
C ILE A 13 7.22 2.83 7.01
N TRP A 14 6.91 1.53 7.11
CA TRP A 14 5.61 0.99 6.70
C TRP A 14 4.45 1.30 7.67
N GLU A 15 4.70 1.48 8.97
CA GLU A 15 3.64 1.79 9.95
C GLU A 15 2.97 3.15 9.77
N LYS A 16 3.61 4.10 9.07
CA LYS A 16 3.10 5.47 8.89
C LYS A 16 2.35 5.70 7.58
N LEU A 17 2.14 4.67 6.76
CA LEU A 17 1.63 4.81 5.40
C LEU A 17 0.24 4.18 5.29
N VAL A 18 -0.77 5.04 5.20
CA VAL A 18 -2.20 4.71 5.07
C VAL A 18 -2.56 3.95 3.79
N ASP A 19 -1.66 3.88 2.79
CA ASP A 19 -1.92 3.18 1.52
C ASP A 19 -0.73 2.33 1.06
N VAL A 20 -0.60 1.15 1.67
CA VAL A 20 0.45 0.16 1.34
C VAL A 20 0.29 -0.39 -0.08
N GLY A 21 -0.95 -0.48 -0.60
CA GLY A 21 -1.22 -0.96 -1.95
C GLY A 21 -0.68 0.00 -3.01
N TYR A 22 -1.02 1.28 -2.87
CA TYR A 22 -0.53 2.33 -3.75
C TYR A 22 0.99 2.52 -3.67
N MET A 23 1.59 2.40 -2.48
CA MET A 23 3.04 2.47 -2.37
C MET A 23 3.75 1.33 -3.11
N LYS A 24 3.22 0.11 -3.04
CA LYS A 24 3.80 -1.03 -3.75
C LYS A 24 3.74 -0.83 -5.26
N SER A 25 2.65 -0.27 -5.79
CA SER A 25 2.55 -0.01 -7.24
C SER A 25 3.61 1.01 -7.70
N LEU A 26 3.95 2.00 -6.87
CA LEU A 26 5.04 2.94 -7.13
C LEU A 26 6.43 2.27 -7.07
N VAL A 27 6.70 1.48 -6.04
CA VAL A 27 8.03 0.84 -5.85
C VAL A 27 8.32 -0.16 -6.96
N PHE A 28 7.32 -0.95 -7.34
CA PHE A 28 7.42 -2.03 -8.31
C PHE A 28 6.86 -1.67 -9.70
N THR A 29 6.79 -0.38 -10.03
CA THR A 29 6.39 0.06 -11.39
C THR A 29 7.31 -0.55 -12.46
N THR A 30 8.59 -0.71 -12.14
CA THR A 30 9.56 -1.44 -12.94
C THR A 30 10.25 -2.50 -12.07
N PRO A 31 10.86 -3.55 -12.67
CA PRO A 31 11.68 -4.49 -11.92
C PRO A 31 12.76 -3.78 -11.08
N VAL A 32 13.12 -4.40 -9.97
CA VAL A 32 14.14 -3.91 -9.04
C VAL A 32 15.19 -4.99 -8.91
N ASP A 33 16.43 -4.67 -9.26
CA ASP A 33 17.49 -5.68 -9.38
C ASP A 33 18.42 -5.68 -8.17
N THR A 34 18.43 -4.60 -7.39
CA THR A 34 19.32 -4.46 -6.22
C THR A 34 18.59 -3.98 -4.97
N ARG A 35 19.16 -4.27 -3.81
CA ARG A 35 18.60 -3.87 -2.52
C ARG A 35 18.68 -2.35 -2.33
N GLU A 36 19.74 -1.72 -2.81
CA GLU A 36 19.98 -0.29 -2.71
C GLU A 36 18.96 0.49 -3.54
N GLU A 37 18.67 -0.01 -4.74
CA GLU A 37 17.60 0.50 -5.59
C GLU A 37 16.23 0.37 -4.92
N LEU A 38 15.93 -0.79 -4.31
CA LEU A 38 14.68 -0.99 -3.58
C LEU A 38 14.49 0.06 -2.48
N ILE A 39 15.54 0.31 -1.68
CA ILE A 39 15.50 1.30 -0.60
C ILE A 39 15.25 2.70 -1.17
N ALA A 40 15.99 3.11 -2.20
CA ALA A 40 15.83 4.42 -2.84
C ALA A 40 14.40 4.62 -3.39
N ARG A 41 13.82 3.60 -4.02
CA ARG A 41 12.45 3.65 -4.53
C ARG A 41 11.41 3.71 -3.43
N ILE A 42 11.60 2.98 -2.33
CA ILE A 42 10.71 3.07 -1.15
C ILE A 42 10.74 4.50 -0.58
N GLU A 43 11.92 5.10 -0.45
CA GLU A 43 12.04 6.47 0.05
C GLU A 43 11.35 7.50 -0.86
N GLN A 44 11.53 7.37 -2.19
CA GLN A 44 10.84 8.21 -3.17
C GLN A 44 9.32 8.01 -3.18
N ALA A 45 8.85 6.76 -3.10
CA ALA A 45 7.43 6.46 -3.02
C ALA A 45 6.84 7.02 -1.71
N ALA A 46 7.55 6.91 -0.59
CA ALA A 46 7.14 7.49 0.68
C ALA A 46 7.13 9.01 0.67
N ALA A 47 8.06 9.67 -0.01
CA ALA A 47 8.00 11.12 -0.23
C ALA A 47 6.77 11.49 -1.08
N THR A 48 6.50 10.73 -2.14
CA THR A 48 5.34 10.93 -3.02
C THR A 48 4.02 10.78 -2.27
N VAL A 49 3.89 9.75 -1.43
CA VAL A 49 2.68 9.52 -0.60
C VAL A 49 2.52 10.60 0.47
N ARG A 50 3.61 11.05 1.11
CA ARG A 50 3.56 12.12 2.11
C ARG A 50 3.23 13.50 1.53
N GLY A 51 3.69 13.79 0.31
CA GLY A 51 3.44 15.06 -0.37
C GLY A 51 2.09 15.15 -1.09
N ARG A 52 1.22 14.15 -0.97
CA ARG A 52 0.03 14.01 -1.81
C ARG A 52 -1.20 14.80 -1.30
N PRO A 53 -2.04 15.28 -2.23
CA PRO A 53 -3.24 16.04 -1.92
C PRO A 53 -4.37 15.17 -1.34
N VAL A 54 -5.30 15.83 -0.64
CA VAL A 54 -6.52 15.29 0.01
C VAL A 54 -7.31 14.31 -0.88
N SER A 55 -7.22 14.43 -2.21
CA SER A 55 -7.91 13.57 -3.17
C SER A 55 -7.54 12.09 -3.05
N LEU A 56 -6.33 11.73 -2.61
CA LEU A 56 -5.98 10.33 -2.36
C LEU A 56 -6.57 9.80 -1.07
N LEU A 57 -6.62 10.61 -0.01
CA LEU A 57 -7.31 10.22 1.23
C LEU A 57 -8.79 9.90 0.94
N ARG A 58 -9.41 10.68 0.05
CA ARG A 58 -10.77 10.40 -0.43
C ARG A 58 -10.85 9.08 -1.18
N ALA A 59 -9.98 8.83 -2.16
CA ALA A 59 -9.97 7.57 -2.91
C ALA A 59 -9.73 6.35 -2.00
N THR A 60 -8.83 6.45 -1.03
CA THR A 60 -8.59 5.39 -0.04
C THR A 60 -9.84 5.18 0.82
N THR A 61 -10.49 6.25 1.28
CA THR A 61 -11.74 6.17 2.07
C THR A 61 -12.88 5.53 1.27
N GLU A 62 -13.06 5.92 0.00
CA GLU A 62 -14.05 5.33 -0.90
C GLU A 62 -13.80 3.83 -1.13
N SER A 63 -12.54 3.44 -1.31
CA SER A 63 -12.15 2.03 -1.43
C SER A 63 -12.49 1.24 -0.15
N TRP A 64 -12.19 1.79 1.03
CA TRP A 64 -12.56 1.17 2.30
C TRP A 64 -14.08 1.01 2.46
N LEU A 65 -14.86 2.03 2.11
CA LEU A 65 -16.32 1.96 2.17
C LEU A 65 -16.86 0.88 1.23
N ARG A 66 -16.35 0.80 -0.01
CA ARG A 66 -16.73 -0.26 -0.96
C ARG A 66 -16.44 -1.64 -0.39
N ARG A 67 -15.25 -1.85 0.19
CA ARG A 67 -14.85 -3.12 0.82
C ARG A 67 -15.74 -3.49 2.01
N ALA A 68 -16.06 -2.51 2.86
CA ALA A 68 -16.96 -2.72 3.98
C ALA A 68 -18.36 -3.13 3.52
N GLN A 69 -18.85 -2.49 2.45
CA GLN A 69 -20.14 -2.83 1.86
C GLN A 69 -20.16 -4.23 1.24
N LEU A 70 -19.14 -4.60 0.46
CA LEU A 70 -19.02 -5.95 -0.09
C LEU A 70 -18.93 -7.01 1.02
N CYS A 71 -18.21 -6.73 2.11
CA CYS A 71 -18.15 -7.62 3.27
C CYS A 71 -19.54 -7.86 3.88
N LEU A 72 -20.38 -6.82 3.98
CA LEU A 72 -21.75 -6.95 4.47
C LEU A 72 -22.63 -7.74 3.49
N GLU A 73 -22.55 -7.44 2.20
CA GLU A 73 -23.33 -8.12 1.13
C GLU A 73 -22.98 -9.62 1.04
N HIS A 74 -21.74 -9.98 1.33
CA HIS A 74 -21.25 -11.36 1.30
C HIS A 74 -21.16 -12.03 2.68
N ASN A 75 -21.81 -11.48 3.72
CA ASN A 75 -21.82 -12.03 5.08
C ASN A 75 -20.42 -12.36 5.65
N GLY A 76 -19.42 -11.55 5.30
CA GLY A 76 -18.04 -11.70 5.74
C GLY A 76 -17.21 -12.72 4.93
N ASP A 77 -17.74 -13.29 3.86
CA ASP A 77 -16.97 -14.15 2.95
C ASP A 77 -16.00 -13.33 2.07
N ASN A 78 -15.09 -13.99 1.37
CA ASN A 78 -14.12 -13.32 0.49
C ASN A 78 -14.81 -12.67 -0.71
N PHE A 79 -14.46 -11.41 -0.97
CA PHE A 79 -15.03 -10.58 -2.04
C PHE A 79 -13.96 -10.03 -3.00
N GLU A 80 -12.78 -10.64 -3.03
CA GLU A 80 -11.62 -10.18 -3.80
C GLU A 80 -11.88 -10.23 -5.32
N GLN A 81 -12.74 -11.13 -5.79
CA GLN A 81 -13.20 -11.17 -7.18
C GLN A 81 -13.98 -9.93 -7.63
N PHE A 82 -14.41 -9.06 -6.70
CA PHE A 82 -15.24 -7.88 -6.96
C PHE A 82 -14.50 -6.56 -6.72
N LEU A 83 -13.17 -6.60 -6.50
CA LEU A 83 -12.33 -5.44 -6.15
C LEU A 83 -11.25 -5.14 -7.18
#